data_AF-A0AAV3J7K1-F1
#
_entry.id   AF-A0AAV3J7K1-F1
#
_cell.length_a   1.000
_cell.length_b   1.000
_cell.length_c   1.000
_cell.angle_alpha   90.00
_cell.angle_beta   90.00
_cell.angle_gamma   90.00
#
_symmetry.space_group_name_H-M   'P 1'
#
loop_
_entity.id
_entity.type
_entity.pdbx_description
1 polymer ?
#
loop_
_entity_poly.entity_id
_entity_poly.type
_entity_poly.pdbx_seq_one_letter_code
_entity_poly.pdbx_strand_id
1 'polypeptide(L)'
;MHEVVHLYKDIPYAEEGHTFSDMISENGYSSEDLPKEYRANVGASALMANDLALKYALNKFSSFEKVAKYFFMSKAALSNRLIEYLIFVKNCHPNYAHYLVNKYRYRREHEFLTLFYWLLYNLLK
;
A
#
# COMPACT_ATOMS: atom_id res chain seq x y z
N MET A 1 -4.75 -11.77 -0.42
CA MET A 1 -3.59 -11.30 -1.20
C MET A 1 -2.29 -11.41 -0.42
N HIS A 2 -2.27 -11.07 0.88
CA HIS A 2 -1.11 -11.25 1.77
C HIS A 2 -0.46 -12.64 1.67
N GLU A 3 -1.24 -13.69 1.93
CA GLU A 3 -0.75 -15.08 1.83
C GLU A 3 -0.31 -15.50 0.43
N VAL A 4 -0.86 -14.89 -0.63
CA VAL A 4 -0.42 -15.16 -2.00
C VAL A 4 0.99 -14.61 -2.23
N VAL A 5 1.33 -13.49 -1.60
CA VAL A 5 2.68 -12.93 -1.68
C VAL A 5 3.66 -13.80 -0.91
N HIS A 6 3.31 -14.25 0.29
CA HIS A 6 4.10 -15.22 1.04
C HIS A 6 4.34 -16.49 0.23
N LEU A 7 3.30 -17.07 -0.39
CA LEU A 7 3.41 -18.24 -1.26
C LEU A 7 4.42 -18.01 -2.39
N TYR A 8 4.34 -16.85 -3.04
CA TYR A 8 5.15 -16.56 -4.22
C TYR A 8 6.59 -16.16 -3.90
N LYS A 9 6.82 -15.52 -2.73
CA LYS A 9 8.11 -14.90 -2.39
C LYS A 9 8.89 -15.60 -1.30
N ASP A 10 8.22 -16.28 -0.37
CA ASP A 10 8.86 -16.75 0.86
C ASP A 10 8.94 -18.28 0.92
N ILE A 11 7.90 -18.99 0.47
CA ILE A 11 7.88 -20.47 0.43
C ILE A 11 8.94 -21.08 -0.52
N PRO A 12 9.24 -20.53 -1.71
CA PRO A 12 10.28 -21.10 -2.59
C PRO A 12 11.71 -21.01 -2.03
N TYR A 13 11.90 -20.28 -0.93
CA TYR A 13 13.20 -20.07 -0.27
C TYR A 13 13.22 -20.62 1.17
N ALA A 14 12.14 -21.27 1.61
CA ALA A 14 12.07 -21.95 2.89
C ALA A 14 12.67 -23.36 2.74
N GLU A 15 13.54 -23.77 3.66
CA GLU A 15 13.99 -25.16 3.75
C GLU A 15 12.78 -26.08 3.99
N GLU A 16 12.86 -27.35 3.56
CA GLU A 16 11.75 -28.30 3.57
C GLU A 16 11.02 -28.32 4.94
N GLY A 17 9.70 -28.06 4.93
CA GLY A 17 8.82 -28.31 6.07
C GLY A 17 8.05 -27.13 6.64
N HIS A 18 8.29 -25.89 6.18
CA HIS A 18 7.56 -24.74 6.70
C HIS A 18 6.18 -24.56 6.06
N THR A 19 5.14 -24.70 6.86
CA THR A 19 3.75 -24.37 6.51
C THR A 19 3.41 -22.95 6.94
N PHE A 20 2.36 -22.36 6.35
CA PHE A 20 1.89 -21.01 6.71
C PHE A 20 1.61 -20.82 8.21
N SER A 21 1.16 -21.88 8.88
CA SER A 21 0.88 -21.90 10.31
C SER A 21 2.14 -21.69 11.16
N ASP A 22 3.31 -22.09 10.64
CA ASP A 22 4.59 -22.04 11.37
C ASP A 22 5.16 -20.62 11.45
N MET A 23 4.67 -19.69 10.62
CA MET A 23 5.08 -18.27 10.64
C MET A 23 4.28 -17.43 11.65
N ILE A 24 3.23 -17.98 12.24
CA ILE A 24 2.37 -17.26 13.19
C ILE A 24 2.63 -17.83 14.60
N SER A 25 3.49 -17.17 15.38
CA SER A 25 3.67 -17.53 16.79
C SER A 25 2.50 -17.02 17.64
N GLU A 26 2.25 -17.64 18.80
CA GLU A 26 1.22 -17.19 19.75
C GLU A 26 1.38 -15.73 20.21
N ASN A 27 2.59 -15.16 20.08
CA ASN A 27 2.93 -13.79 20.47
C ASN A 27 3.06 -12.81 19.28
N GLY A 28 2.57 -13.18 18.09
CA GLY A 28 2.71 -12.40 16.87
C GLY A 28 3.98 -12.75 16.09
N TYR A 29 4.55 -11.79 15.37
CA TYR A 29 5.70 -12.04 14.50
C TYR A 29 7.02 -11.95 15.25
N SER A 30 7.92 -12.88 14.96
CA SER A 30 9.32 -12.73 15.36
C SER A 30 9.93 -11.49 14.66
N SER A 31 10.98 -10.92 15.24
CA SER A 31 11.72 -9.81 14.61
C SER A 31 12.25 -10.18 13.22
N GLU A 32 12.53 -11.45 12.99
CA GLU A 32 13.05 -12.00 11.74
C GLU A 32 11.97 -12.11 10.66
N ASP A 33 10.69 -12.23 11.06
CA ASP A 33 9.56 -12.33 10.15
C ASP A 33 8.97 -10.96 9.79
N LEU A 34 9.23 -9.90 10.59
CA LEU A 34 8.76 -8.53 10.31
C LEU A 34 9.04 -8.07 8.87
N PRO A 35 10.23 -8.28 8.27
CA PRO A 35 10.48 -7.90 6.89
C PRO A 35 9.66 -8.71 5.88
N LYS A 36 9.35 -9.99 6.18
CA LYS A 36 8.54 -10.86 5.32
C LYS A 36 7.09 -10.38 5.35
N GLU A 37 6.55 -10.15 6.53
CA GLU A 37 5.20 -9.60 6.73
C GLU A 37 5.02 -8.23 6.11
N TYR A 38 6.03 -7.35 6.24
CA TYR A 38 6.01 -6.06 5.57
C TYR A 38 5.94 -6.22 4.04
N ARG A 39 6.78 -7.07 3.45
CA ARG A 39 6.72 -7.36 2.00
C ARG A 39 5.38 -7.94 1.58
N ALA A 40 4.81 -8.85 2.36
CA ALA A 40 3.52 -9.46 2.05
C ALA A 40 2.39 -8.42 2.09
N ASN A 41 2.41 -7.50 3.05
CA ASN A 41 1.47 -6.37 3.12
C ASN A 41 1.61 -5.43 1.91
N VAL A 42 2.83 -5.03 1.55
CA VAL A 42 3.10 -4.16 0.38
C VAL A 42 2.68 -4.86 -0.92
N GLY A 43 3.03 -6.14 -1.09
CA GLY A 43 2.65 -6.91 -2.26
C GLY A 43 1.13 -7.09 -2.36
N ALA A 44 0.46 -7.33 -1.23
CA ALA A 44 -0.99 -7.42 -1.17
C ALA A 44 -1.66 -6.10 -1.56
N SER A 45 -1.13 -4.98 -1.06
CA SER A 45 -1.63 -3.64 -1.38
C SER A 45 -1.51 -3.35 -2.89
N ALA A 46 -0.37 -3.71 -3.49
CA ALA A 46 -0.11 -3.53 -4.92
C ALA A 46 -0.96 -4.45 -5.80
N LEU A 47 -1.22 -5.70 -5.39
CA LEU A 47 -2.08 -6.61 -6.14
C LEU A 47 -3.56 -6.20 -6.06
N MET A 48 -4.02 -5.71 -4.91
CA MET A 48 -5.41 -5.23 -4.76
C MET A 48 -5.65 -3.92 -5.51
N ALA A 49 -4.69 -3.00 -5.46
CA ALA A 49 -4.80 -1.67 -6.06
C ALA A 49 -3.51 -1.32 -6.81
N ASN A 50 -3.27 -1.98 -7.96
CA ASN A 50 -2.09 -1.71 -8.78
C ASN A 50 -2.04 -0.23 -9.24
N ASP A 51 -0.87 0.25 -9.62
CA ASP A 51 -0.64 1.68 -9.93
C ASP A 51 -1.63 2.27 -10.93
N LEU A 52 -1.95 1.53 -11.99
CA LEU A 52 -2.89 1.97 -13.04
C LEU A 52 -4.32 2.04 -12.50
N ALA A 53 -4.76 1.01 -11.79
CA ALA A 53 -6.08 0.97 -11.18
C ALA A 53 -6.22 2.06 -10.10
N LEU A 54 -5.18 2.26 -9.28
CA LEU A 54 -5.13 3.30 -8.25
C LEU A 54 -5.27 4.69 -8.88
N LYS A 55 -4.52 4.98 -9.95
CA LYS A 55 -4.63 6.23 -10.70
C LYS A 55 -6.04 6.42 -11.29
N TYR A 56 -6.63 5.36 -11.84
CA TYR A 56 -8.01 5.41 -12.34
C TYR A 56 -9.00 5.73 -11.23
N ALA A 57 -8.93 5.04 -10.09
CA ALA A 57 -9.84 5.23 -8.97
C ALA A 57 -9.74 6.64 -8.37
N LEU A 58 -8.52 7.15 -8.20
CA LEU A 58 -8.28 8.52 -7.73
C LEU A 58 -8.86 9.58 -8.69
N ASN A 59 -8.82 9.34 -10.00
CA ASN A 59 -9.46 10.20 -11.00
C ASN A 59 -10.99 10.10 -10.98
N LYS A 60 -11.52 8.90 -10.77
CA LYS A 60 -12.95 8.62 -10.93
C LYS A 60 -13.76 8.99 -9.69
N PHE A 61 -13.20 8.81 -8.51
CA PHE A 61 -13.94 8.89 -7.25
C PHE A 61 -13.55 10.12 -6.43
N SER A 62 -14.57 10.84 -5.98
CA SER A 62 -14.43 12.15 -5.33
C SER A 62 -13.95 12.09 -3.87
N SER A 63 -13.83 10.91 -3.26
CA SER A 63 -13.46 10.81 -1.83
C SER A 63 -12.67 9.55 -1.51
N PHE A 64 -11.88 9.65 -0.45
CA PHE A 64 -11.09 8.55 0.11
C PHE A 64 -11.97 7.31 0.37
N GLU A 65 -13.15 7.49 0.97
CA GLU A 65 -14.11 6.41 1.24
C GLU A 65 -14.54 5.67 -0.02
N LYS A 66 -14.81 6.40 -1.11
CA LYS A 66 -15.26 5.79 -2.36
C LYS A 66 -14.14 4.99 -3.02
N VAL A 67 -12.90 5.49 -2.95
CA VAL A 67 -11.72 4.75 -3.43
C VAL A 67 -11.50 3.49 -2.61
N ALA A 68 -11.58 3.56 -1.28
CA ALA A 68 -11.43 2.39 -0.42
C ALA A 68 -12.51 1.34 -0.72
N LYS A 69 -13.76 1.78 -0.88
CA LYS A 69 -14.89 0.90 -1.25
C LYS A 69 -14.70 0.27 -2.63
N TYR A 70 -14.18 1.01 -3.61
CA TYR A 70 -13.94 0.50 -4.96
C TYR A 70 -12.97 -0.69 -4.96
N PHE A 71 -11.91 -0.62 -4.16
CA PHE A 71 -10.93 -1.72 -4.03
C PHE A 71 -11.30 -2.77 -2.99
N PHE A 72 -12.44 -2.63 -2.30
CA PHE A 72 -12.79 -3.46 -1.14
C PHE A 72 -11.70 -3.46 -0.05
N MET A 73 -11.03 -2.33 0.13
CA MET A 73 -9.95 -2.14 1.11
C MET A 73 -10.46 -1.44 2.36
N SER A 74 -9.86 -1.76 3.51
CA SER A 74 -10.02 -0.93 4.70
C SER A 74 -9.41 0.46 4.47
N LYS A 75 -9.85 1.46 5.25
CA LYS A 75 -9.27 2.80 5.17
C LYS A 75 -7.77 2.79 5.49
N ALA A 76 -7.34 1.97 6.45
CA ALA A 76 -5.93 1.83 6.80
C ALA A 76 -5.12 1.22 5.65
N ALA A 77 -5.64 0.16 5.02
CA ALA A 77 -4.96 -0.48 3.89
C ALA A 77 -4.81 0.47 2.69
N LEU A 78 -5.83 1.26 2.37
CA LEU A 78 -5.72 2.29 1.33
C LEU A 78 -4.71 3.39 1.71
N SER A 79 -4.68 3.82 2.98
CA SER A 79 -3.68 4.79 3.44
C SER A 79 -2.26 4.27 3.21
N ASN A 80 -1.96 3.05 3.63
CA ASN A 80 -0.64 2.44 3.44
C ASN A 80 -0.28 2.36 1.96
N ARG A 81 -1.22 1.89 1.12
CA ARG A 81 -1.02 1.80 -0.33
C ARG A 81 -0.65 3.14 -0.97
N LEU A 82 -1.35 4.22 -0.58
CA LEU A 82 -1.08 5.57 -1.10
C LEU A 82 0.27 6.10 -0.61
N ILE A 83 0.63 5.86 0.66
CA ILE A 83 1.92 6.25 1.23
C ILE A 83 3.06 5.53 0.50
N GLU A 84 2.96 4.20 0.34
CA GLU A 84 3.92 3.37 -0.38
C GLU A 84 4.09 3.85 -1.83
N TYR A 85 2.98 4.12 -2.53
CA TYR A 85 3.03 4.66 -3.89
C TYR A 85 3.79 6.00 -3.93
N LEU A 86 3.49 6.92 -3.01
CA LEU A 86 4.15 8.22 -2.97
C LEU A 86 5.66 8.07 -2.68
N ILE A 87 6.04 7.23 -1.72
CA ILE A 87 7.45 7.05 -1.35
C ILE A 87 8.22 6.34 -2.46
N PHE A 88 7.77 5.16 -2.89
CA PHE A 88 8.57 4.28 -3.74
C PHE A 88 8.39 4.53 -5.23
N VAL A 89 7.20 4.99 -5.66
CA VAL A 89 6.92 5.25 -7.09
C VAL A 89 7.11 6.73 -7.43
N LYS A 90 6.87 7.64 -6.47
CA LYS A 90 7.00 9.09 -6.67
C LYS A 90 8.17 9.73 -5.94
N ASN A 91 9.01 8.96 -5.26
CA ASN A 91 10.18 9.44 -4.53
C ASN A 91 9.84 10.58 -3.53
N CYS A 92 8.65 10.51 -2.94
CA CYS A 92 8.17 11.49 -1.96
C CYS A 92 8.80 11.22 -0.60
N HIS A 93 9.22 12.28 0.10
CA HIS A 93 9.72 12.14 1.46
C HIS A 93 8.67 11.50 2.39
N PRO A 94 8.99 10.48 3.21
CA PRO A 94 8.00 9.73 4.00
C PRO A 94 7.06 10.61 4.83
N ASN A 95 7.62 11.56 5.60
CA ASN A 95 6.81 12.47 6.42
C ASN A 95 5.81 13.29 5.59
N TYR A 96 6.20 13.67 4.38
CA TYR A 96 5.33 14.42 3.47
C TYR A 96 4.26 13.52 2.86
N ALA A 97 4.59 12.28 2.48
CA ALA A 97 3.61 11.30 2.02
C ALA A 97 2.51 11.02 3.08
N HIS A 98 2.90 10.82 4.34
CA HIS A 98 1.96 10.66 5.45
C HIS A 98 1.05 11.88 5.62
N TYR A 99 1.63 13.09 5.59
CA TYR A 99 0.88 14.34 5.66
C TYR A 99 -0.16 14.46 4.54
N LEU A 100 0.23 14.19 3.29
CA LEU A 100 -0.66 14.27 2.13
C LEU A 100 -1.82 13.28 2.23
N VAL A 101 -1.55 12.02 2.60
CA VAL A 101 -2.58 10.98 2.71
C VAL A 101 -3.53 11.27 3.87
N ASN A 102 -3.04 11.78 5.00
CA ASN A 102 -3.90 12.19 6.11
C ASN A 102 -4.79 13.38 5.72
N LYS A 103 -4.27 14.36 4.99
CA LYS A 103 -5.08 15.44 4.42
C LYS A 103 -6.20 14.89 3.54
N TYR A 104 -5.89 13.99 2.61
CA TYR A 104 -6.87 13.37 1.73
C TYR A 104 -7.96 12.61 2.50
N ARG A 105 -7.55 11.85 3.52
CA ARG A 105 -8.44 11.03 4.34
C ARG A 105 -9.41 11.85 5.18
N TYR A 106 -8.97 12.96 5.78
CA TYR A 106 -9.76 13.66 6.80
C TYR A 106 -10.34 15.01 6.36
N ARG A 107 -9.74 15.70 5.37
CA ARG A 107 -10.14 17.07 5.03
C ARG A 107 -11.05 17.20 3.80
N ARG A 108 -11.43 16.10 3.13
CA ARG A 108 -12.32 16.08 1.93
C ARG A 108 -12.02 17.24 0.95
N GLU A 109 -10.81 17.30 0.39
CA GLU A 109 -10.45 18.42 -0.48
C GLU A 109 -9.69 17.99 -1.75
N HIS A 110 -10.04 18.67 -2.85
CA HIS A 110 -9.44 18.59 -4.18
C HIS A 110 -7.91 18.76 -4.19
N GLU A 111 -7.31 19.36 -3.15
CA GLU A 111 -5.86 19.57 -3.02
C GLU A 111 -5.05 18.28 -3.18
N PHE A 112 -5.54 17.13 -2.68
CA PHE A 112 -4.81 15.88 -2.83
C PHE A 112 -4.66 15.48 -4.30
N LEU A 113 -5.73 15.62 -5.08
CA LEU A 113 -5.68 15.29 -6.51
C LEU A 113 -4.78 16.28 -7.23
N THR A 114 -4.87 17.58 -6.92
CA THR A 114 -3.97 18.59 -7.48
C THR A 114 -2.51 18.29 -7.16
N LEU A 115 -2.16 17.93 -5.92
CA LEU A 115 -0.80 17.56 -5.51
C LEU A 115 -0.33 16.23 -6.11
N PHE A 116 -1.20 15.22 -6.19
CA PHE A 116 -0.92 13.95 -6.84
C PHE A 116 -0.61 14.14 -8.33
N TYR A 117 -1.33 15.04 -9.01
CA TYR A 117 -1.10 15.37 -10.42
C TYR A 117 0.01 16.42 -10.65
N TRP A 118 0.27 17.33 -9.70
CA TRP A 118 1.33 18.33 -9.81
C TRP A 118 2.72 17.75 -9.52
N LEU A 119 2.83 16.82 -8.57
CA LEU A 119 4.01 15.94 -8.42
C LEU A 119 4.24 15.07 -9.67
N LEU A 120 3.20 14.84 -10.47
CA LEU A 120 3.29 14.08 -11.72
C LEU A 120 4.00 14.85 -12.85
N TYR A 121 4.02 16.19 -12.79
CA TYR A 121 4.57 17.05 -13.85
C TYR A 121 5.97 17.59 -13.53
N ASN A 122 6.35 17.71 -12.25
CA ASN A 122 7.59 18.40 -11.83
C ASN A 122 8.78 17.48 -11.50
N LEU A 123 8.65 16.16 -11.65
CA LEU A 123 9.75 15.19 -11.48
C LEU A 123 10.25 14.60 -12.82
N LEU A 124 9.82 15.18 -13.95
CA LEU A 124 10.26 14.85 -15.31
C LEU A 124 11.08 15.98 -15.98
N LYS A 125 11.69 16.85 -15.16
CA LYS A 125 12.74 17.78 -15.59
C LYS A 125 14.02 17.51 -14.82
#